data_AF-A0A6P4CUV6-F1
#
_entry.id   AF-A0A6P4CUV6-F1
#
_cell.length_a   1.000
_cell.length_b   1.000
_cell.length_c   1.000
_cell.angle_alpha   90.00
_cell.angle_beta   90.00
_cell.angle_gamma   90.00
#
_symmetry.space_group_name_H-M   'P 1'
#
loop_
_entity.id
_entity.type
_entity.pdbx_description
1 polymer ?
#
loop_
_entity_poly.entity_id
_entity_poly.type
_entity_poly.pdbx_seq_one_letter_code
_entity_poly.pdbx_strand_id
1 'polypeptide(L)'
;MVGACRAPPISHLPPWNPKTPSSLSRRVFLLSLPLSSAFLQSSSYAASTVYDPVSPSEKDASTLISLRVSEAVNLLEKGKELQARGDFNGALDCFSKVIENYKDLAFSEYARVGRALALYEVGDREEAIAEMEDVSISLKGYPEVHAALAAALYADKHAPLLAENQFTIATLLDPHFTDLSYVRDTKHWPPSLISSLKHFITLS
;
A
#
# COMPACT_ATOMS: atom_id res chain seq x y z
N MET A 1 15.14 -43.47 45.87
CA MET A 1 14.66 -42.10 46.16
C MET A 1 14.17 -41.52 44.85
N VAL A 2 12.85 -41.51 44.67
CA VAL A 2 12.15 -41.18 43.42
C VAL A 2 11.63 -39.75 43.55
N GLY A 3 12.10 -38.83 42.71
CA GLY A 3 11.65 -37.44 42.64
C GLY A 3 10.83 -37.22 41.38
N ALA A 4 9.50 -37.24 41.52
CA ALA A 4 8.56 -36.93 40.46
C ALA A 4 8.34 -35.40 40.37
N CYS A 5 8.59 -34.80 39.22
CA CYS A 5 8.24 -33.42 38.93
C CYS A 5 6.74 -33.32 38.57
N ARG A 6 5.95 -32.64 39.41
CA ARG A 6 4.54 -32.32 39.18
C ARG A 6 4.41 -31.10 38.26
N ALA A 7 3.54 -31.21 37.25
CA ALA A 7 3.06 -30.09 36.44
C ALA A 7 2.09 -29.18 37.23
N PRO A 8 1.99 -27.87 36.89
CA PRO A 8 1.08 -26.93 37.54
C PRO A 8 -0.37 -27.05 37.00
N PRO A 9 -1.38 -26.63 37.77
CA PRO A 9 -2.78 -26.78 37.41
C PRO A 9 -3.27 -25.76 36.37
N ILE A 10 -4.14 -26.24 35.49
CA ILE A 10 -4.88 -25.48 34.47
C ILE A 10 -5.89 -24.59 35.18
N SER A 11 -5.75 -23.26 35.03
CA SER A 11 -6.77 -22.29 35.43
C SER A 11 -7.86 -22.21 34.37
N HIS A 12 -9.07 -22.65 34.73
CA HIS A 12 -10.26 -22.53 33.90
C HIS A 12 -10.72 -21.06 33.86
N LEU A 13 -10.77 -20.48 32.64
CA LEU A 13 -11.40 -19.20 32.38
C LEU A 13 -12.94 -19.34 32.48
N PRO A 14 -13.66 -18.37 33.08
CA PRO A 14 -15.11 -18.39 33.12
C PRO A 14 -15.73 -18.09 31.75
N PRO A 15 -16.97 -18.55 31.48
CA PRO A 15 -17.61 -18.40 30.18
C PRO A 15 -17.95 -16.93 29.87
N TRP A 16 -17.56 -16.53 28.66
CA TRP A 16 -17.91 -15.25 28.03
C TRP A 16 -19.41 -15.17 27.78
N ASN A 17 -20.07 -14.16 28.35
CA ASN A 17 -21.50 -13.92 28.20
C ASN A 17 -21.72 -12.77 27.19
N PRO A 18 -22.29 -13.00 26.00
CA PRO A 18 -22.52 -11.94 25.03
C PRO A 18 -23.73 -11.10 25.47
N LYS A 19 -23.46 -9.88 25.98
CA LYS A 19 -24.49 -8.84 26.12
C LYS A 19 -24.93 -8.39 24.73
N THR A 20 -26.22 -8.54 24.45
CA THR A 20 -26.89 -8.02 23.27
C THR A 20 -26.72 -6.51 23.17
N PRO A 21 -26.42 -5.94 21.98
CA PRO A 21 -26.47 -4.50 21.79
C PRO A 21 -27.93 -4.06 21.76
N SER A 22 -28.27 -3.15 22.67
CA SER A 22 -29.54 -2.46 22.73
C SER A 22 -29.79 -1.67 21.45
N SER A 23 -30.97 -1.90 20.87
CA SER A 23 -31.53 -1.15 19.74
C SER A 23 -31.50 0.36 20.04
N LEU A 24 -30.64 1.11 19.35
CA LEU A 24 -30.73 2.56 19.26
C LEU A 24 -31.97 2.94 18.46
N SER A 25 -33.04 3.26 19.19
CA SER A 25 -34.27 3.83 18.65
C SER A 25 -33.95 5.15 17.95
N ARG A 26 -33.86 5.10 16.61
CA ARG A 26 -33.72 6.27 15.74
C ARG A 26 -35.05 7.03 15.76
N ARG A 27 -35.18 7.99 16.68
CA ARG A 27 -36.30 8.96 16.67
C ARG A 27 -36.19 9.82 15.42
N VAL A 28 -37.02 9.51 14.42
CA VAL A 28 -37.26 10.37 13.27
C VAL A 28 -38.14 11.53 13.75
N PHE A 29 -37.57 12.73 13.85
CA PHE A 29 -38.35 13.95 13.97
C PHE A 29 -38.96 14.28 12.60
N LEU A 30 -40.23 13.94 12.41
CA LEU A 30 -41.04 14.44 11.30
C LEU A 30 -41.46 15.87 11.62
N LEU A 31 -40.72 16.84 11.09
CA LEU A 31 -41.16 18.23 11.02
C LEU A 31 -42.15 18.36 9.86
N SER A 32 -43.43 18.25 10.17
CA SER A 32 -44.53 18.62 9.29
C SER A 32 -44.61 20.16 9.21
N LEU A 33 -44.23 20.73 8.07
CA LEU A 33 -44.52 22.12 7.74
C LEU A 33 -45.83 22.18 6.92
N PRO A 34 -46.73 23.15 7.19
CA PRO A 34 -48.00 23.24 6.49
C PRO A 34 -47.81 23.75 5.05
N LEU A 35 -48.49 23.07 4.12
CA LEU A 35 -48.71 23.52 2.75
C LEU A 35 -49.47 24.85 2.76
N SER A 36 -48.79 25.94 2.45
CA SER A 36 -49.42 27.20 2.05
C SER A 36 -49.09 27.43 0.57
N SER A 37 -50.02 26.99 -0.27
CA SER A 37 -50.09 27.30 -1.69
C SER A 37 -50.45 28.76 -1.88
N ALA A 38 -49.47 29.59 -2.19
CA ALA A 38 -49.68 30.91 -2.80
C ALA A 38 -48.99 30.91 -4.16
N PHE A 39 -49.75 30.49 -5.18
CA PHE A 39 -49.40 30.65 -6.58
C PHE A 39 -49.55 32.13 -6.92
N LEU A 40 -48.43 32.84 -7.00
CA LEU A 40 -48.33 34.13 -7.70
C LEU A 40 -47.33 33.96 -8.82
N GLN A 41 -47.87 33.70 -10.02
CA GLN A 41 -47.15 33.77 -11.27
C GLN A 41 -46.64 35.20 -11.44
N SER A 42 -45.33 35.38 -11.25
CA SER A 42 -44.61 36.45 -11.92
C SER A 42 -43.69 35.78 -12.92
N SER A 43 -44.13 35.77 -14.18
CA SER A 43 -43.33 35.34 -15.32
C SER A 43 -42.23 36.37 -15.54
N SER A 44 -41.09 36.15 -14.90
CA SER A 44 -39.83 36.75 -15.31
C SER A 44 -39.01 35.66 -15.98
N TYR A 45 -39.06 35.62 -17.32
CA TYR A 45 -37.99 35.02 -18.12
C TYR A 45 -36.72 35.87 -17.91
N ALA A 46 -36.07 35.69 -16.76
CA ALA A 46 -34.73 36.18 -16.52
C ALA A 46 -33.78 35.11 -17.04
N ALA A 47 -32.85 35.53 -17.91
CA ALA A 47 -31.89 34.71 -18.62
C ALA A 47 -31.43 33.49 -17.83
N SER A 48 -31.48 32.31 -18.46
CA SER A 48 -30.75 31.14 -17.99
C SER A 48 -29.27 31.51 -17.96
N THR A 49 -28.82 32.06 -16.83
CA THR A 49 -27.43 31.95 -16.44
C THR A 49 -27.19 30.45 -16.40
N VAL A 50 -26.32 29.98 -17.29
CA VAL A 50 -25.89 28.58 -17.29
C VAL A 50 -25.35 28.34 -15.88
N TYR A 51 -26.11 27.60 -15.08
CA TYR A 51 -25.69 27.26 -13.73
C TYR A 51 -24.44 26.40 -13.86
N ASP A 52 -23.29 26.96 -13.45
CA ASP A 52 -22.03 26.25 -13.36
C ASP A 52 -21.84 25.82 -11.91
N PRO A 53 -21.90 24.51 -11.61
CA PRO A 53 -21.75 24.03 -10.25
C PRO A 53 -20.33 24.23 -9.69
N VAL A 54 -19.36 24.64 -10.50
CA VAL A 54 -17.95 24.82 -10.10
C VAL A 54 -17.47 26.22 -10.43
N SER A 55 -17.01 26.96 -9.42
CA SER A 55 -16.45 28.29 -9.59
C SER A 55 -15.12 28.27 -10.38
N PRO A 56 -14.74 29.36 -11.05
CA PRO A 56 -13.44 29.46 -11.71
C PRO A 56 -12.26 29.15 -10.78
N SER A 57 -12.29 29.60 -9.53
CA SER A 57 -11.25 29.31 -8.53
C SER A 57 -11.14 27.83 -8.17
N GLU A 58 -12.26 27.10 -8.12
CA GLU A 58 -12.26 25.66 -7.88
C GLU A 58 -11.70 24.89 -9.10
N LYS A 59 -12.00 25.37 -10.32
CA LYS A 59 -11.40 24.84 -11.54
C LYS A 59 -9.89 25.05 -11.54
N ASP A 60 -9.43 26.26 -11.23
CA ASP A 60 -7.99 26.57 -11.16
C ASP A 60 -7.29 25.70 -10.12
N ALA A 61 -7.85 25.56 -8.92
CA ALA A 61 -7.32 24.66 -7.89
C ALA A 61 -7.26 23.19 -8.36
N SER A 62 -8.32 22.72 -9.04
CA SER A 62 -8.36 21.37 -9.62
C SER A 62 -7.29 21.16 -10.69
N THR A 63 -7.04 22.16 -11.55
CA THR A 63 -5.98 22.08 -12.57
C THR A 63 -4.59 22.00 -11.95
N LEU A 64 -4.32 22.76 -10.88
CA LEU A 64 -3.04 22.71 -10.17
C LEU A 64 -2.79 21.35 -9.52
N ILE A 65 -3.82 20.77 -8.88
CA ILE A 65 -3.72 19.41 -8.31
C ILE A 65 -3.49 18.39 -9.43
N SER A 66 -4.23 18.50 -10.53
CA SER A 66 -4.10 17.57 -11.67
C SER A 66 -2.71 17.62 -12.28
N LEU A 67 -2.12 18.80 -12.43
CA LEU A 67 -0.75 18.97 -12.92
C LEU A 67 0.26 18.31 -11.96
N ARG A 68 0.11 18.58 -10.65
CA ARG A 68 0.98 18.02 -9.62
C ARG A 68 0.92 16.49 -9.58
N VAL A 69 -0.28 15.91 -9.65
CA VAL A 69 -0.47 14.45 -9.71
C VAL A 69 0.17 13.89 -10.99
N SER A 70 -0.03 14.55 -12.13
CA SER A 70 0.54 14.10 -13.41
C SER A 70 2.08 14.11 -13.39
N GLU A 71 2.70 15.14 -12.81
CA GLU A 71 4.15 15.22 -12.66
C GLU A 71 4.70 14.06 -11.81
N ALA A 72 4.06 13.79 -10.67
CA ALA A 72 4.44 12.70 -9.77
C ALA A 72 4.25 11.32 -10.40
N VAL A 73 3.16 11.10 -11.14
CA VAL A 73 2.92 9.85 -11.90
C VAL A 73 3.98 9.67 -13.00
N ASN A 74 4.29 10.73 -13.75
CA ASN A 74 5.32 10.67 -14.79
C ASN A 74 6.69 10.31 -14.21
N LEU A 75 7.01 10.84 -13.03
CA LEU A 75 8.25 10.52 -12.33
C LEU A 75 8.29 9.06 -11.85
N LEU A 76 7.18 8.55 -11.32
CA LEU A 76 7.04 7.15 -10.91
C LEU A 76 7.20 6.19 -12.11
N GLU A 77 6.51 6.46 -13.22
CA GLU A 77 6.61 5.63 -14.43
C GLU A 77 8.01 5.68 -15.04
N LYS A 78 8.64 6.85 -15.07
CA LYS A 78 10.06 6.98 -15.48
C LYS A 78 10.99 6.12 -14.62
N GLY A 79 10.77 6.07 -13.30
CA GLY A 79 11.52 5.18 -12.41
C GLY A 79 11.37 3.71 -12.78
N LYS A 80 10.14 3.26 -13.05
CA LYS A 80 9.84 1.89 -13.49
C LYS A 80 10.46 1.56 -14.85
N GLU A 81 10.45 2.50 -15.80
CA GLU A 81 11.10 2.34 -17.11
C GLU A 81 12.63 2.25 -16.99
N LEU A 82 13.23 3.01 -16.07
CA LEU A 82 14.67 2.92 -15.79
C LEU A 82 15.02 1.58 -15.14
N GLN A 83 14.20 1.12 -14.20
CA GLN A 83 14.32 -0.21 -13.58
C GLN A 83 14.25 -1.32 -14.64
N ALA A 84 13.27 -1.26 -15.56
CA ALA A 84 13.13 -2.22 -16.67
C ALA A 84 14.32 -2.23 -17.64
N ARG A 85 15.04 -1.10 -17.76
CA ARG A 85 16.28 -0.99 -18.55
C ARG A 85 17.54 -1.38 -17.77
N GLY A 86 17.42 -1.68 -16.49
CA GLY A 86 18.55 -1.99 -15.61
C GLY A 86 19.31 -0.77 -15.09
N ASP A 87 18.78 0.45 -15.28
CA ASP A 87 19.37 1.67 -14.70
C ASP A 87 18.81 1.92 -13.30
N PHE A 88 19.34 1.18 -12.33
CA PHE A 88 18.86 1.24 -10.94
C PHE A 88 19.27 2.53 -10.23
N ASN A 89 20.37 3.18 -10.63
CA ASN A 89 20.73 4.50 -10.09
C ASN A 89 19.73 5.58 -10.54
N GLY A 90 19.36 5.58 -11.83
CA GLY A 90 18.33 6.48 -12.34
C GLY A 90 16.95 6.18 -11.75
N ALA A 91 16.60 4.90 -11.58
CA ALA A 91 15.36 4.49 -10.94
C ALA A 91 15.29 4.98 -9.49
N LEU A 92 16.37 4.79 -8.72
CA LEU A 92 16.52 5.25 -7.34
C LEU A 92 16.28 6.77 -7.24
N ASP A 93 16.93 7.57 -8.09
CA ASP A 93 16.72 9.03 -8.12
C ASP A 93 15.25 9.41 -8.38
N CYS A 94 14.59 8.73 -9.33
CA CYS A 94 13.19 9.00 -9.63
C CYS A 94 12.28 8.66 -8.45
N PHE A 95 12.44 7.47 -7.85
CA PHE A 95 11.61 7.05 -6.72
C PHE A 95 11.84 7.93 -5.48
N SER A 96 13.09 8.28 -5.17
CA SER A 96 13.42 9.22 -4.10
C SER A 96 12.72 10.56 -4.26
N LYS A 97 12.75 11.13 -5.48
CA LYS A 97 12.05 12.38 -5.78
C LYS A 97 10.52 12.29 -5.61
N VAL A 98 9.91 11.14 -5.92
CA VAL A 98 8.46 10.94 -5.66
C VAL A 98 8.19 11.04 -4.16
N ILE A 99 9.01 10.36 -3.35
CA ILE A 99 8.83 10.24 -1.90
C ILE A 99 9.13 11.56 -1.20
N GLU A 100 10.12 12.32 -1.66
CA GLU A 100 10.46 13.64 -1.09
C GLU A 100 9.39 14.70 -1.38
N ASN A 101 8.90 14.76 -2.62
CA ASN A 101 8.08 15.88 -3.10
C ASN A 101 6.56 15.60 -3.08
N TYR A 102 6.16 14.33 -2.98
CA TYR A 102 4.76 13.92 -3.13
C TYR A 102 4.30 12.89 -2.10
N LYS A 103 4.90 12.86 -0.90
CA LYS A 103 4.55 11.93 0.20
C LYS A 103 3.08 11.96 0.67
N ASP A 104 2.35 13.02 0.37
CA ASP A 104 0.92 13.16 0.68
C ASP A 104 0.01 12.47 -0.35
N LEU A 105 0.55 12.10 -1.52
CA LEU A 105 -0.18 11.35 -2.53
C LEU A 105 -0.14 9.86 -2.20
N ALA A 106 -1.30 9.20 -2.16
CA ALA A 106 -1.40 7.80 -1.74
C ALA A 106 -0.51 6.82 -2.55
N PHE A 107 -0.17 7.14 -3.80
CA PHE A 107 0.69 6.29 -4.62
C PHE A 107 2.20 6.45 -4.33
N SER A 108 2.61 7.38 -3.46
CA SER A 108 4.02 7.52 -3.04
C SER A 108 4.55 6.24 -2.40
N GLU A 109 3.68 5.45 -1.76
CA GLU A 109 4.07 4.16 -1.19
C GLU A 109 4.53 3.15 -2.27
N TYR A 110 4.01 3.20 -3.49
CA TYR A 110 4.52 2.37 -4.59
C TYR A 110 5.93 2.79 -5.02
N ALA A 111 6.24 4.09 -4.94
CA ALA A 111 7.60 4.57 -5.17
C ALA A 111 8.55 4.05 -4.09
N ARG A 112 8.10 3.91 -2.84
CA ARG A 112 8.91 3.34 -1.76
C ARG A 112 9.29 1.88 -2.04
N VAL A 113 8.37 1.09 -2.59
CA VAL A 113 8.69 -0.27 -3.06
C VAL A 113 9.79 -0.23 -4.11
N GLY A 114 9.61 0.60 -5.15
CA GLY A 114 10.61 0.76 -6.20
C GLY A 114 11.97 1.25 -5.66
N ARG A 115 11.97 2.18 -4.71
CA ARG A 115 13.17 2.70 -4.04
C ARG A 115 13.90 1.58 -3.32
N ALA A 116 13.20 0.78 -2.53
CA ALA A 116 13.80 -0.31 -1.78
C ALA A 116 14.41 -1.37 -2.71
N LEU A 117 13.75 -1.71 -3.82
CA LEU A 117 14.31 -2.60 -4.85
C LEU A 117 15.58 -2.00 -5.47
N ALA A 118 15.55 -0.72 -5.85
CA ALA A 118 16.70 -0.04 -6.44
C ALA A 118 17.87 0.07 -5.45
N LEU A 119 17.61 0.42 -4.18
CA LEU A 119 18.60 0.46 -3.09
C LEU A 119 19.32 -0.89 -2.94
N TYR A 120 18.57 -1.99 -2.99
CA TYR A 120 19.14 -3.33 -2.86
C TYR A 120 20.19 -3.62 -3.95
N GLU A 121 19.92 -3.18 -5.18
CA GLU A 121 20.79 -3.40 -6.33
C GLU A 121 22.02 -2.49 -6.35
N VAL A 122 21.86 -1.21 -5.97
CA VAL A 122 22.99 -0.28 -5.90
C VAL A 122 23.93 -0.59 -4.73
N GLY A 123 23.50 -1.43 -3.80
CA GLY A 123 24.33 -1.99 -2.73
C GLY A 123 23.98 -1.51 -1.32
N ASP A 124 23.02 -0.59 -1.18
CA ASP A 124 22.55 -0.06 0.11
C ASP A 124 21.51 -1.02 0.73
N ARG A 125 21.94 -2.27 0.97
CA ARG A 125 21.05 -3.39 1.34
C ARG A 125 20.41 -3.22 2.70
N GLU A 126 21.12 -2.65 3.68
CA GLU A 126 20.55 -2.39 5.01
C GLU A 126 19.37 -1.43 4.94
N GLU A 127 19.51 -0.34 4.19
CA GLU A 127 18.46 0.66 3.99
C GLU A 127 17.31 0.07 3.17
N ALA A 128 17.62 -0.72 2.12
CA ALA A 128 16.63 -1.43 1.34
C ALA A 128 15.75 -2.33 2.21
N ILE A 129 16.36 -3.12 3.11
CA ILE A 129 15.64 -4.03 4.01
C ILE A 129 14.80 -3.25 5.01
N ALA A 130 15.36 -2.19 5.62
CA ALA A 130 14.61 -1.35 6.55
C ALA A 130 13.38 -0.71 5.87
N GLU A 131 13.53 -0.26 4.61
CA GLU A 131 12.41 0.28 3.85
C GLU A 131 11.40 -0.79 3.47
N MET A 132 11.82 -1.99 3.05
CA MET A 132 10.89 -3.10 2.80
C MET A 132 10.11 -3.49 4.05
N GLU A 133 10.75 -3.53 5.22
CA GLU A 133 10.09 -3.80 6.50
C GLU A 133 9.01 -2.76 6.81
N ASP A 134 9.32 -1.46 6.67
CA ASP A 134 8.35 -0.40 6.92
C ASP A 134 7.21 -0.41 5.89
N VAL A 135 7.53 -0.57 4.60
CA VAL A 135 6.51 -0.60 3.53
C VAL A 135 5.62 -1.84 3.66
N SER A 136 6.11 -2.97 4.17
CA SER A 136 5.28 -4.15 4.42
C SER A 136 4.16 -3.89 5.45
N ILE A 137 4.34 -2.89 6.32
CA ILE A 137 3.36 -2.48 7.32
C ILE A 137 2.38 -1.46 6.72
N SER A 138 2.87 -0.52 5.91
CA SER A 138 2.04 0.53 5.30
C SER A 138 1.17 0.00 4.15
N LEU A 139 1.76 -0.79 3.25
CA LEU A 139 1.09 -1.40 2.09
C LEU A 139 0.66 -2.84 2.36
N LYS A 140 -0.27 -2.99 3.31
CA LYS A 140 -0.85 -4.30 3.63
C LYS A 140 -1.50 -4.91 2.39
N GLY A 141 -1.11 -6.15 2.07
CA GLY A 141 -1.65 -6.88 0.93
C GLY A 141 -0.90 -6.64 -0.38
N TYR A 142 0.26 -5.98 -0.37
CA TYR A 142 1.12 -5.87 -1.54
C TYR A 142 2.15 -7.02 -1.57
N PRO A 143 1.94 -8.07 -2.37
CA PRO A 143 2.74 -9.31 -2.32
C PRO A 143 4.22 -9.10 -2.64
N GLU A 144 4.51 -8.13 -3.51
CA GLU A 144 5.87 -7.90 -4.02
C GLU A 144 6.87 -7.51 -2.93
N VAL A 145 6.46 -6.67 -1.98
CA VAL A 145 7.32 -6.26 -0.86
C VAL A 145 7.62 -7.44 0.04
N HIS A 146 6.63 -8.30 0.31
CA HIS A 146 6.82 -9.51 1.11
C HIS A 146 7.77 -10.50 0.42
N ALA A 147 7.64 -10.69 -0.89
CA ALA A 147 8.55 -11.55 -1.64
C ALA A 147 9.99 -11.00 -1.66
N ALA A 148 10.15 -9.68 -1.87
CA ALA A 148 11.44 -9.02 -1.87
C ALA A 148 12.11 -9.09 -0.49
N LEU A 149 11.33 -8.81 0.56
CA LEU A 149 11.79 -8.89 1.94
C LEU A 149 12.19 -10.31 2.32
N ALA A 150 11.45 -11.34 1.88
CA ALA A 150 11.83 -12.74 2.09
C ALA A 150 13.21 -13.06 1.50
N ALA A 151 13.44 -12.68 0.24
CA ALA A 151 14.71 -12.89 -0.44
C ALA A 151 15.88 -12.20 0.30
N ALA A 152 15.69 -10.95 0.73
CA ALA A 152 16.71 -10.17 1.43
C ALA A 152 16.96 -10.68 2.87
N LEU A 153 15.91 -11.06 3.61
CA LEU A 153 16.05 -11.63 4.95
C LEU A 153 16.83 -12.96 4.93
N TYR A 154 16.60 -13.78 3.90
CA TYR A 154 17.33 -15.02 3.72
C TYR A 154 18.81 -14.76 3.39
N ALA A 155 19.07 -13.97 2.34
CA ALA A 155 20.41 -13.78 1.80
C ALA A 155 21.32 -12.91 2.69
N ASP A 156 20.79 -11.84 3.28
CA ASP A 156 21.59 -10.83 3.97
C ASP A 156 21.49 -10.95 5.49
N LYS A 157 20.28 -11.22 6.02
CA LYS A 157 20.06 -11.34 7.47
C LYS A 157 20.24 -12.75 8.01
N HIS A 158 20.40 -13.75 7.13
CA HIS A 158 20.53 -15.16 7.51
C HIS A 158 19.37 -15.62 8.41
N ALA A 159 18.16 -15.14 8.12
CA ALA A 159 16.97 -15.30 8.95
C ALA A 159 15.90 -16.15 8.23
N PRO A 160 16.13 -17.47 8.04
CA PRO A 160 15.27 -18.32 7.21
C PRO A 160 13.82 -18.38 7.70
N LEU A 161 13.59 -18.47 9.02
CA LEU A 161 12.22 -18.51 9.57
C LEU A 161 11.43 -17.22 9.30
N LEU A 162 12.09 -16.06 9.33
CA LEU A 162 11.44 -14.79 9.01
C LEU A 162 11.19 -14.69 7.50
N ALA A 163 12.16 -15.12 6.68
CA ALA A 163 12.01 -15.18 5.23
C ALA A 163 10.84 -16.08 4.81
N GLU A 164 10.71 -17.28 5.38
CA GLU A 164 9.60 -18.20 5.14
C GLU A 164 8.24 -17.58 5.48
N ASN A 165 8.14 -16.87 6.60
CA ASN A 165 6.92 -16.17 7.00
C ASN A 165 6.54 -15.10 5.96
N GLN A 166 7.49 -14.26 5.56
CA GLN A 166 7.26 -13.23 4.54
C GLN A 166 6.87 -13.85 3.19
N PHE A 167 7.55 -14.93 2.77
CA PHE A 167 7.25 -15.56 1.49
C PHE A 167 5.91 -16.29 1.49
N THR A 168 5.48 -16.84 2.63
CA THR A 168 4.15 -17.41 2.81
C THR A 168 3.08 -16.35 2.61
N ILE A 169 3.27 -15.14 3.16
CA ILE A 169 2.36 -14.02 2.93
C ILE A 169 2.34 -13.63 1.45
N ALA A 170 3.51 -13.51 0.82
CA ALA A 170 3.63 -13.14 -0.58
C ALA A 170 2.89 -14.11 -1.50
N THR A 171 3.10 -15.41 -1.32
CA THR A 171 2.52 -16.46 -2.18
C THR A 171 1.06 -16.75 -1.88
N LEU A 172 0.59 -16.45 -0.68
CA LEU A 172 -0.85 -16.44 -0.36
C LEU A 172 -1.58 -15.32 -1.12
N LEU A 173 -0.94 -14.15 -1.26
CA LEU A 173 -1.49 -12.99 -1.96
C LEU A 173 -1.36 -13.10 -3.49
N ASP A 174 -0.20 -13.56 -3.97
CA ASP A 174 0.06 -13.79 -5.40
C ASP A 174 1.05 -14.96 -5.57
N PRO A 175 0.57 -16.15 -5.99
CA PRO A 175 1.42 -17.33 -6.19
C PRO A 175 2.53 -17.16 -7.25
N HIS A 176 2.43 -16.18 -8.15
CA HIS A 176 3.42 -15.98 -9.22
C HIS A 176 4.80 -15.57 -8.67
N PHE A 177 4.92 -15.12 -7.42
CA PHE A 177 6.23 -14.84 -6.81
C PHE A 177 7.10 -16.09 -6.58
N THR A 178 6.55 -17.29 -6.80
CA THR A 178 7.35 -18.52 -6.91
C THR A 178 8.07 -18.68 -8.26
N ASP A 179 7.63 -17.94 -9.28
CA ASP A 179 8.17 -17.99 -10.63
C ASP A 179 9.21 -16.88 -10.87
N LEU A 180 10.47 -17.28 -11.01
CA LEU A 180 11.57 -16.35 -11.27
C LEU A 180 11.44 -15.63 -12.62
N SER A 181 10.70 -16.19 -13.60
CA SER A 181 10.44 -15.52 -14.88
C SER A 181 9.43 -14.39 -14.71
N TYR A 182 8.37 -14.59 -13.91
CA TYR A 182 7.44 -13.52 -13.56
C TYR A 182 8.15 -12.34 -12.89
N VAL A 183 8.98 -12.64 -11.90
CA VAL A 183 9.70 -11.61 -11.13
C VAL A 183 10.72 -10.85 -12.01
N ARG A 184 11.36 -11.52 -12.95
CA ARG A 184 12.33 -10.91 -13.88
C ARG A 184 11.66 -10.14 -15.01
N ASP A 185 10.73 -10.77 -15.69
CA ASP A 185 10.25 -10.34 -16.99
C ASP A 185 8.98 -9.48 -16.86
N THR A 186 8.19 -9.68 -15.80
CA THR A 186 6.99 -8.86 -15.52
C THR A 186 7.26 -7.76 -14.50
N LYS A 187 7.92 -8.10 -13.39
CA LYS A 187 8.19 -7.14 -12.30
C LYS A 187 9.51 -6.39 -12.46
N HIS A 188 10.38 -6.82 -13.37
CA HIS A 188 11.68 -6.20 -13.61
C HIS A 188 12.49 -6.04 -12.32
N TRP A 189 12.48 -7.06 -11.47
CA TRP A 189 13.26 -7.00 -10.25
C TRP A 189 14.76 -6.86 -10.53
N PRO A 190 15.49 -6.30 -9.56
CA PRO A 190 16.93 -6.25 -9.67
C PRO A 190 17.58 -7.63 -9.75
N PRO A 191 18.60 -7.82 -10.62
CA PRO A 191 19.29 -9.10 -10.78
C PRO A 191 19.83 -9.68 -9.48
N SER A 192 20.37 -8.85 -8.59
CA SER A 192 20.90 -9.31 -7.30
C SER A 192 19.79 -9.89 -6.41
N LEU A 193 18.63 -9.23 -6.36
CA LEU A 193 17.49 -9.70 -5.58
C LEU A 193 16.84 -10.94 -6.18
N ILE A 194 16.79 -11.05 -7.52
CA ILE A 194 16.36 -12.29 -8.21
C ILE A 194 17.28 -13.44 -7.83
N SER A 195 18.60 -13.21 -7.76
CA SER A 195 19.56 -14.23 -7.30
C SER A 195 19.29 -14.64 -5.85
N SER A 196 19.05 -13.68 -4.96
CA SER A 196 18.68 -13.95 -3.56
C SER A 196 17.39 -14.76 -3.46
N LEU A 197 16.36 -14.41 -4.23
CA LEU A 197 15.10 -15.15 -4.28
C LEU A 197 15.31 -16.58 -4.80
N LYS A 198 16.09 -16.75 -5.87
CA LYS A 198 16.45 -18.06 -6.41
C LYS A 198 17.12 -18.94 -5.34
N HIS A 199 18.05 -18.38 -4.59
CA HIS A 199 18.75 -19.12 -3.54
C HIS A 199 17.78 -19.55 -2.43
N PHE A 200 16.91 -18.63 -2.01
CA PHE A 200 15.86 -18.93 -1.05
C PHE A 200 14.95 -20.07 -1.53
N ILE A 201 14.34 -19.99 -2.72
CA ILE A 201 13.36 -21.01 -3.18
C ILE A 201 13.97 -22.36 -3.56
N THR A 202 15.28 -22.45 -3.80
CA THR A 202 15.94 -23.72 -4.20
C THR A 202 16.54 -24.48 -3.03
N LEU A 203 16.73 -23.82 -1.88
CA LEU A 203 17.29 -24.41 -0.67
C LEU A 203 16.26 -24.58 0.45
N SER A 204 15.06 -24.02 0.27
CA SER A 204 13.89 -24.20 1.15
C SER A 204 13.04 -25.38 0.68
#